data_AF-A0A7J5XI63-F1
#
_entry.id   AF-A0A7J5XI63-F1
#
_cell.length_a   1.000
_cell.length_b   1.000
_cell.length_c   1.000
_cell.angle_alpha   90.00
_cell.angle_beta   90.00
_cell.angle_gamma   90.00
#
_symmetry.space_group_name_H-M   'P 1'
#
loop_
_entity.id
_entity.type
_entity.pdbx_description
1 polymer ?
#
loop_
_entity_poly.entity_id
_entity_poly.type
_entity_poly.pdbx_seq_one_letter_code
_entity_poly.pdbx_strand_id
1 'polypeptide(L)'
;MKVLALSANRSGWNVSSLPHFRGQSLHFDRSHAFVFLPPFDHSWQGMHDSGNRDRHIVFVCNNHMSSLTANRFAMQSEHIHVHTLNVANVLQRANLQEQNRNISNWLMSLGFDSLSLPLKRETFQLSRTNKHQTDADDESYFTTKTVQQVVLDQTESHCPVSDIPFLPRSGKLFKQSCVYIVTGGLSGLGLETVKFIAHNAGGCIATLSRSALTDEIKFEMEVLQRRYGVTIMNVNVLQAISMIKERFHSCPIKGVFHSAAVLHDALIENLDESLFRKVLQPKVCGALNLHYATLHNKLDFFVCYSSISSFIGNASQCNYAAANSFLDSFCHYRRNLGLAGQSINWGPLNLGLLLNKDNFQQFLEAKGMMVMDVCYVQKALETCLVMNRPQQVICKFNFKNLHIHVLSQNASLRERLSALVEMEFKDYLNNEPRVQHLSSPHESVRRIVSDISNVSVDELDDDSTLCGLGIDSMLAMTLQNKISKKQV
;
A
#
# COMPACT_ATOMS: atom_id res chain seq x y z
N MET A 1 -19.18 17.25 4.75
CA MET A 1 -19.75 18.61 4.84
C MET A 1 -20.34 19.11 3.52
N LYS A 2 -19.62 19.78 2.61
CA LYS A 2 -20.21 20.51 1.46
C LYS A 2 -21.31 19.76 0.68
N VAL A 3 -21.12 18.47 0.35
CA VAL A 3 -22.12 17.65 -0.36
C VAL A 3 -23.42 17.51 0.45
N LEU A 4 -23.33 17.16 1.74
CA LEU A 4 -24.51 17.02 2.62
C LEU A 4 -25.28 18.33 2.75
N ALA A 5 -24.57 19.46 2.89
CA ALA A 5 -25.20 20.78 2.95
C ALA A 5 -25.91 21.13 1.63
N LEU A 6 -25.31 20.82 0.47
CA LEU A 6 -25.95 21.03 -0.83
C LEU A 6 -27.20 20.16 -1.01
N SER A 7 -27.14 18.88 -0.64
CA SER A 7 -28.28 17.95 -0.75
C SER A 7 -29.43 18.34 0.19
N ALA A 8 -29.14 18.72 1.43
CA ALA A 8 -30.16 19.16 2.38
C ALA A 8 -30.75 20.53 2.00
N ASN A 9 -29.95 21.48 1.50
CA ASN A 9 -30.46 22.73 0.90
C ASN A 9 -31.40 22.47 -0.29
N ARG A 10 -31.06 21.51 -1.18
CA ARG A 10 -31.96 21.07 -2.26
C ARG A 10 -33.23 20.36 -1.74
N SER A 11 -33.15 19.77 -0.55
CA SER A 11 -34.28 19.12 0.15
C SER A 11 -35.13 20.11 0.98
N GLY A 12 -34.94 21.43 0.80
CA GLY A 12 -35.70 22.48 1.51
C GLY A 12 -35.22 22.81 2.93
N TRP A 13 -34.14 22.19 3.42
CA TRP A 13 -33.57 22.48 4.74
C TRP A 13 -32.57 23.63 4.65
N ASN A 14 -32.63 24.60 5.58
CA ASN A 14 -31.63 25.68 5.63
C ASN A 14 -30.38 25.22 6.41
N VAL A 15 -29.25 24.98 5.72
CA VAL A 15 -28.05 24.38 6.32
C VAL A 15 -26.92 25.40 6.56
N SER A 16 -26.59 25.62 7.82
CA SER A 16 -25.32 26.23 8.25
C SER A 16 -24.27 25.16 8.57
N SER A 17 -23.04 25.30 8.06
CA SER A 17 -21.92 24.39 8.36
C SER A 17 -20.75 25.13 9.00
N LEU A 18 -20.44 24.83 10.27
CA LEU A 18 -19.20 25.28 10.92
C LEU A 18 -18.08 24.24 10.71
N PRO A 19 -16.82 24.66 10.51
CA PRO A 19 -15.69 23.73 10.31
C PRO A 19 -15.12 23.17 11.62
N HIS A 20 -15.27 23.89 12.73
CA HIS A 20 -14.84 23.47 14.06
C HIS A 20 -15.86 23.94 15.10
N PHE A 21 -16.20 23.10 16.06
CA PHE A 21 -16.99 23.48 17.24
C PHE A 21 -16.03 23.82 18.39
N ARG A 22 -16.17 25.00 19.00
CA ARG A 22 -15.34 25.48 20.12
C ARG A 22 -16.20 26.17 21.18
N GLY A 23 -17.13 25.43 21.79
CA GLY A 23 -17.85 25.84 23.01
C GLY A 23 -18.74 27.09 22.93
N GLN A 24 -18.76 27.83 21.82
CA GLN A 24 -19.68 28.95 21.62
C GLN A 24 -21.12 28.44 21.52
N SER A 25 -22.04 29.17 22.14
CA SER A 25 -23.47 28.93 22.06
C SER A 25 -23.95 29.04 20.61
N LEU A 26 -24.20 27.89 19.98
CA LEU A 26 -25.08 27.83 18.81
C LEU A 26 -26.40 28.51 19.17
N HIS A 27 -26.93 29.36 18.29
CA HIS A 27 -28.27 29.92 18.45
C HIS A 27 -29.32 28.83 18.19
N PHE A 28 -29.59 28.03 19.22
CA PHE A 28 -30.45 26.84 19.17
C PHE A 28 -31.92 27.15 18.82
N ASP A 29 -32.39 28.39 18.96
CA ASP A 29 -33.79 28.79 18.82
C ASP A 29 -34.41 28.58 17.42
N ARG A 30 -33.59 28.26 16.40
CA ARG A 30 -34.03 28.13 15.00
C ARG A 30 -33.78 26.76 14.35
N SER A 31 -33.10 25.84 15.03
CA SER A 31 -32.62 24.58 14.43
C SER A 31 -33.21 23.35 15.10
N HIS A 32 -33.91 22.54 14.30
CA HIS A 32 -34.63 21.33 14.75
C HIS A 32 -33.78 20.05 14.68
N ALA A 33 -32.70 20.05 13.88
CA ALA A 33 -31.82 18.90 13.70
C ALA A 33 -30.34 19.30 13.61
N PHE A 34 -29.46 18.46 14.15
CA PHE A 34 -28.01 18.63 14.14
C PHE A 34 -27.31 17.34 13.71
N VAL A 35 -26.29 17.43 12.86
CA VAL A 35 -25.53 16.26 12.37
C VAL A 35 -24.05 16.47 12.64
N PHE A 36 -23.47 15.63 13.49
CA PHE A 36 -22.06 15.62 13.82
C PHE A 36 -21.33 14.56 12.97
N LEU A 37 -20.23 14.96 12.33
CA LEU A 37 -19.32 14.08 11.60
C LEU A 37 -17.99 13.92 12.36
N PRO A 38 -17.27 12.79 12.21
CA PRO A 38 -16.00 12.56 12.88
C PRO A 38 -14.85 13.30 12.16
N PRO A 39 -13.72 13.59 12.84
CA PRO A 39 -13.46 13.32 14.25
C PRO A 39 -14.24 14.26 15.19
N PHE A 40 -14.61 13.75 16.36
CA PHE A 40 -15.35 14.51 17.38
C PHE A 40 -14.40 15.07 18.45
N ASP A 41 -14.56 16.35 18.78
CA ASP A 41 -14.11 16.95 20.04
C ASP A 41 -15.09 16.55 21.18
N HIS A 42 -14.67 16.55 22.44
CA HIS A 42 -15.54 16.34 23.60
C HIS A 42 -16.28 17.63 24.06
N SER A 43 -15.98 18.79 23.47
CA SER A 43 -16.57 20.09 23.86
C SER A 43 -18.10 20.20 23.75
N TRP A 44 -18.79 19.24 23.13
CA TRP A 44 -20.26 19.12 23.20
C TRP A 44 -20.79 18.70 24.59
N GLN A 45 -19.96 18.15 25.48
CA GLN A 45 -20.41 17.64 26.78
C GLN A 45 -20.82 18.73 27.79
N GLY A 46 -20.54 20.01 27.49
CA GLY A 46 -21.01 21.17 28.27
C GLY A 46 -22.26 21.85 27.69
N MET A 47 -22.94 21.23 26.72
CA MET A 47 -24.12 21.82 26.07
C MET A 47 -25.39 21.60 26.91
N HIS A 48 -25.91 22.69 27.49
CA HIS A 48 -27.23 22.71 28.11
C HIS A 48 -28.26 23.36 27.17
N ASP A 49 -29.47 22.81 27.16
CA ASP A 49 -30.62 23.36 26.43
C ASP A 49 -31.61 24.00 27.40
N SER A 50 -32.28 25.05 26.95
CA SER A 50 -33.30 25.81 27.68
C SER A 50 -34.63 25.93 26.92
N GLY A 51 -34.76 25.24 25.77
CA GLY A 51 -35.94 25.31 24.91
C GLY A 51 -36.92 24.14 25.05
N ASN A 52 -38.22 24.44 25.19
CA ASN A 52 -39.32 23.47 25.10
C ASN A 52 -39.64 23.08 23.63
N ARG A 53 -38.68 22.49 22.91
CA ARG A 53 -38.90 21.97 21.55
C ARG A 53 -38.08 20.73 21.30
N ASP A 54 -38.69 19.73 20.66
CA ASP A 54 -38.02 18.48 20.33
C ASP A 54 -36.90 18.69 19.29
N ARG A 55 -35.73 18.11 19.54
CA ARG A 55 -34.52 18.24 18.71
C ARG A 55 -33.94 16.89 18.37
N HIS A 56 -33.52 16.71 17.12
CA HIS A 56 -32.86 15.48 16.66
C HIS A 56 -31.36 15.70 16.48
N ILE A 57 -30.55 14.92 17.19
CA ILE A 57 -29.08 14.97 17.09
C ILE A 57 -28.56 13.66 16.51
N VAL A 58 -27.82 13.73 15.41
CA VAL A 58 -27.31 12.56 14.68
C VAL A 58 -25.78 12.52 14.75
N PHE A 59 -25.22 11.49 15.39
CA PHE A 59 -23.78 11.21 15.38
C PHE A 59 -23.45 10.18 14.29
N VAL A 60 -22.57 10.55 13.35
CA VAL A 60 -22.15 9.66 12.26
C VAL A 60 -20.87 8.92 12.67
N CYS A 61 -21.00 7.66 13.10
CA CYS A 61 -19.90 6.90 13.69
C CYS A 61 -19.31 5.84 12.74
N ASN A 62 -18.07 5.45 13.02
CA ASN A 62 -17.47 4.20 12.54
C ASN A 62 -17.53 3.14 13.66
N ASN A 63 -17.31 1.86 13.34
CA ASN A 63 -17.62 0.69 14.19
C ASN A 63 -17.14 0.76 15.65
N HIS A 64 -16.01 1.44 15.93
CA HIS A 64 -15.35 1.46 17.24
C HIS A 64 -15.85 2.58 18.17
N MET A 65 -16.80 3.42 17.74
CA MET A 65 -17.22 4.66 18.43
C MET A 65 -18.73 4.73 18.73
N SER A 66 -19.47 3.63 18.63
CA SER A 66 -20.93 3.63 18.50
C SER A 66 -21.75 3.65 19.80
N SER A 67 -21.17 3.32 20.96
CA SER A 67 -21.95 3.03 22.18
C SER A 67 -21.87 4.10 23.28
N LEU A 68 -20.65 4.49 23.69
CA LEU A 68 -20.43 5.23 24.95
C LEU A 68 -20.72 6.74 24.90
N THR A 69 -20.77 7.34 23.71
CA THR A 69 -20.91 8.80 23.53
C THR A 69 -22.37 9.23 23.44
N ALA A 70 -23.21 8.53 22.66
CA ALA A 70 -24.60 8.93 22.42
C ALA A 70 -25.46 8.89 23.70
N ASN A 71 -25.33 7.83 24.51
CA ASN A 71 -26.16 7.63 25.71
C ASN A 71 -25.99 8.74 26.76
N ARG A 72 -24.82 9.39 26.84
CA ARG A 72 -24.60 10.48 27.82
C ARG A 72 -25.43 11.72 27.51
N PHE A 73 -25.68 12.00 26.24
CA PHE A 73 -26.36 13.23 25.82
C PHE A 73 -27.90 13.10 25.93
N ALA A 74 -28.44 11.91 25.66
CA ALA A 74 -29.87 11.63 25.78
C ALA A 74 -30.41 11.69 27.22
N MET A 75 -29.54 11.60 28.24
CA MET A 75 -29.93 11.66 29.65
C MET A 75 -30.04 13.09 30.22
N GLN A 76 -29.85 14.13 29.40
CA GLN A 76 -29.77 15.53 29.87
C GLN A 76 -31.01 16.39 29.56
N SER A 77 -31.94 15.93 28.71
CA SER A 77 -33.23 16.60 28.44
C SER A 77 -34.21 15.65 27.75
N GLU A 78 -35.48 15.66 28.15
CA GLU A 78 -36.54 14.83 27.54
C GLU A 78 -36.82 15.22 26.06
N HIS A 79 -36.57 16.47 25.70
CA HIS A 79 -36.78 17.02 24.35
C HIS A 79 -35.61 16.75 23.38
N ILE A 80 -34.60 15.95 23.75
CA ILE A 80 -33.43 15.70 22.91
C ILE A 80 -33.35 14.23 22.49
N HIS A 81 -33.65 13.98 21.22
CA HIS A 81 -33.59 12.65 20.62
C HIS A 81 -32.23 12.45 19.95
N VAL A 82 -31.41 11.56 20.52
CA VAL A 82 -30.06 11.25 20.02
C VAL A 82 -30.07 9.97 19.17
N HIS A 83 -29.50 10.06 17.98
CA HIS A 83 -29.44 9.02 16.96
C HIS A 83 -27.99 8.72 16.60
N THR A 84 -27.63 7.44 16.43
CA THR A 84 -26.27 7.03 16.05
C THR A 84 -26.27 6.30 14.72
N LEU A 85 -25.71 6.94 13.70
CA LEU A 85 -25.60 6.41 12.35
C LEU A 85 -24.23 5.74 12.17
N ASN A 86 -24.12 4.44 12.48
CA ASN A 86 -22.90 3.68 12.19
C ASN A 86 -22.77 3.43 10.69
N VAL A 87 -21.87 4.16 10.02
CA VAL A 87 -21.66 4.11 8.56
C VAL A 87 -21.30 2.69 8.09
N ALA A 88 -20.54 1.94 8.89
CA ALA A 88 -20.16 0.58 8.56
C ALA A 88 -21.36 -0.41 8.60
N ASN A 89 -22.42 -0.10 9.37
CA ASN A 89 -23.68 -0.85 9.35
C ASN A 89 -24.63 -0.37 8.26
N VAL A 90 -24.63 0.93 7.94
CA VAL A 90 -25.45 1.50 6.84
C VAL A 90 -24.95 1.01 5.48
N LEU A 91 -23.63 0.95 5.26
CA LEU A 91 -23.04 0.51 3.99
C LEU A 91 -22.87 -1.01 3.86
N GLN A 92 -23.32 -1.80 4.85
CA GLN A 92 -23.36 -3.25 4.73
C GLN A 92 -24.36 -3.69 3.66
N ARG A 93 -23.91 -4.56 2.74
CA ARG A 93 -24.69 -5.05 1.61
C ARG A 93 -26.07 -5.58 2.00
N ALA A 94 -26.17 -6.33 3.11
CA ALA A 94 -27.44 -6.88 3.58
C ALA A 94 -28.44 -5.77 3.96
N ASN A 95 -28.01 -4.80 4.77
CA ASN A 95 -28.83 -3.69 5.22
C ASN A 95 -29.24 -2.77 4.05
N LEU A 96 -28.32 -2.47 3.13
CA LEU A 96 -28.65 -1.74 1.89
C LEU A 96 -29.66 -2.49 1.02
N GLN A 97 -29.56 -3.82 0.91
CA GLN A 97 -30.50 -4.63 0.12
C GLN A 97 -31.90 -4.70 0.76
N GLU A 98 -31.98 -4.76 2.09
CA GLU A 98 -33.22 -4.72 2.87
C GLU A 98 -33.90 -3.35 2.75
N GLN A 99 -33.16 -2.27 3.03
CA GLN A 99 -33.67 -0.91 3.07
C GLN A 99 -33.80 -0.26 1.67
N ASN A 100 -33.39 -0.93 0.59
CA ASN A 100 -33.35 -0.41 -0.78
C ASN A 100 -34.67 0.25 -1.22
N ARG A 101 -35.81 -0.37 -0.86
CA ARG A 101 -37.16 0.16 -1.18
C ARG A 101 -37.46 1.45 -0.43
N ASN A 102 -37.09 1.51 0.85
CA ASN A 102 -37.31 2.69 1.70
C ASN A 102 -36.42 3.86 1.27
N ILE A 103 -35.15 3.56 0.95
CA ILE A 103 -34.18 4.53 0.41
C ILE A 103 -34.65 5.08 -0.94
N SER A 104 -35.11 4.21 -1.85
CA SER A 104 -35.63 4.63 -3.16
C SER A 104 -36.87 5.52 -3.02
N ASN A 105 -37.87 5.11 -2.22
CA ASN A 105 -39.07 5.91 -1.95
C ASN A 105 -38.71 7.29 -1.36
N TRP A 106 -37.76 7.33 -0.41
CA TRP A 106 -37.30 8.58 0.20
C TRP A 106 -36.62 9.50 -0.82
N LEU A 107 -35.73 8.98 -1.67
CA LEU A 107 -35.08 9.77 -2.71
C LEU A 107 -36.09 10.29 -3.75
N MET A 108 -37.10 9.50 -4.14
CA MET A 108 -38.21 9.98 -4.98
C MET A 108 -38.96 11.16 -4.31
N SER A 109 -39.21 11.08 -3.00
CA SER A 109 -39.87 12.18 -2.25
C SER A 109 -39.04 13.46 -2.14
N LEU A 110 -37.73 13.39 -2.38
CA LEU A 110 -36.81 14.53 -2.47
C LEU A 110 -36.66 15.08 -3.90
N GLY A 111 -37.48 14.62 -4.85
CA GLY A 111 -37.49 15.12 -6.23
C GLY A 111 -36.38 14.57 -7.14
N PHE A 112 -35.71 13.49 -6.74
CA PHE A 112 -34.84 12.73 -7.64
C PHE A 112 -35.69 11.76 -8.47
N ASP A 113 -35.56 11.79 -9.80
CA ASP A 113 -36.34 10.93 -10.69
C ASP A 113 -35.84 9.46 -10.66
N SER A 114 -36.79 8.54 -10.82
CA SER A 114 -36.60 7.10 -10.95
C SER A 114 -35.56 6.70 -12.00
N LEU A 115 -35.52 7.39 -13.14
CA LEU A 115 -34.53 7.18 -14.20
C LEU A 115 -33.13 7.66 -13.81
N SER A 116 -33.02 8.61 -12.86
CA SER A 116 -31.74 9.12 -12.35
C SER A 116 -31.14 8.25 -11.23
N LEU A 117 -31.92 7.30 -10.69
CA LEU A 117 -31.52 6.42 -9.58
C LEU A 117 -31.69 4.92 -9.90
N PRO A 118 -30.99 4.39 -10.93
CA PRO A 118 -30.94 2.96 -11.19
C PRO A 118 -30.12 2.22 -10.12
N LEU A 119 -30.75 1.94 -8.96
CA LEU A 119 -30.27 0.98 -7.95
C LEU A 119 -30.39 -0.47 -8.48
N LYS A 120 -29.73 -0.71 -9.62
CA LYS A 120 -29.62 -2.01 -10.30
C LYS A 120 -28.94 -3.02 -9.38
N ARG A 121 -29.40 -4.28 -9.44
CA ARG A 121 -28.77 -5.43 -8.76
C ARG A 121 -27.50 -5.92 -9.49
N GLU A 122 -26.70 -5.00 -10.02
CA GLU A 122 -25.54 -5.32 -10.85
C GLU A 122 -24.27 -4.80 -10.17
N THR A 123 -23.44 -5.73 -9.72
CA THR A 123 -22.11 -5.45 -9.19
C THR A 123 -21.09 -5.19 -10.29
N PHE A 124 -20.04 -4.43 -9.92
CA PHE A 124 -18.76 -4.19 -10.60
C PHE A 124 -18.60 -2.93 -11.48
N GLN A 125 -17.41 -2.34 -11.29
CA GLN A 125 -16.57 -1.58 -12.23
C GLN A 125 -17.14 -0.36 -12.98
N LEU A 126 -16.58 0.80 -12.59
CA LEU A 126 -16.15 1.94 -13.42
C LEU A 126 -16.12 1.68 -14.95
N SER A 127 -16.55 2.60 -15.86
CA SER A 127 -17.15 3.99 -15.76
C SER A 127 -17.58 4.51 -17.19
N ARG A 128 -17.76 5.83 -17.51
CA ARG A 128 -16.97 6.67 -18.51
C ARG A 128 -17.90 7.45 -19.59
N THR A 129 -17.80 8.48 -20.53
CA THR A 129 -17.18 9.60 -21.46
C THR A 129 -16.48 10.91 -21.05
N ASN A 130 -15.35 11.18 -21.75
CA ASN A 130 -14.74 12.44 -22.22
C ASN A 130 -15.71 13.62 -22.39
N LYS A 131 -15.28 14.89 -22.52
CA LYS A 131 -13.92 15.47 -22.68
C LYS A 131 -14.00 16.97 -22.32
N HIS A 132 -12.93 17.56 -21.79
CA HIS A 132 -12.10 18.58 -22.45
C HIS A 132 -11.09 19.20 -21.47
N GLN A 133 -10.01 19.78 -21.98
CA GLN A 133 -8.90 20.36 -21.21
C GLN A 133 -8.98 21.89 -21.22
N THR A 134 -8.41 22.51 -20.18
CA THR A 134 -7.59 23.74 -20.27
C THR A 134 -6.73 23.85 -19.01
N ASP A 135 -5.60 24.55 -19.09
CA ASP A 135 -4.49 24.46 -18.13
C ASP A 135 -4.62 25.34 -16.88
N ALA A 136 -4.10 24.85 -15.74
CA ALA A 136 -3.47 25.64 -14.66
C ALA A 136 -2.75 24.70 -13.67
N ASP A 137 -1.50 25.05 -13.34
CA ASP A 137 -0.66 24.63 -12.19
C ASP A 137 -0.54 23.13 -11.85
N ASP A 138 0.64 22.55 -12.17
CA ASP A 138 1.08 21.19 -11.78
C ASP A 138 1.34 21.06 -10.26
N GLU A 139 0.35 20.63 -9.49
CA GLU A 139 0.55 20.11 -8.13
C GLU A 139 0.67 18.57 -8.09
N SER A 140 1.47 18.07 -7.15
CA SER A 140 1.82 16.65 -7.03
C SER A 140 0.61 15.76 -6.67
N TYR A 141 0.64 14.51 -7.14
CA TYR A 141 -0.34 13.45 -6.85
C TYR A 141 -0.72 13.32 -5.36
N PHE A 142 0.18 13.71 -4.44
CA PHE A 142 -0.01 13.60 -2.99
C PHE A 142 -0.79 14.77 -2.35
N THR A 143 -1.12 15.86 -3.06
CA THR A 143 -1.83 17.04 -2.48
C THR A 143 -3.22 17.33 -3.04
N THR A 144 -3.63 16.65 -4.13
CA THR A 144 -4.89 16.94 -4.84
C THR A 144 -6.16 16.77 -3.97
N LYS A 145 -7.02 17.80 -3.93
CA LYS A 145 -8.28 17.82 -3.14
C LYS A 145 -9.50 17.29 -3.88
N THR A 146 -9.34 16.86 -5.13
CA THR A 146 -10.41 16.31 -6.00
C THR A 146 -9.84 15.18 -6.85
N VAL A 147 -10.44 14.00 -6.75
CA VAL A 147 -10.09 12.86 -7.61
C VAL A 147 -10.62 13.12 -9.03
N GLN A 148 -9.75 13.07 -10.04
CA GLN A 148 -10.20 13.10 -11.43
C GLN A 148 -10.97 11.82 -11.78
N GLN A 149 -12.24 11.97 -12.15
CA GLN A 149 -13.06 10.90 -12.71
C GLN A 149 -12.70 10.70 -14.19
N VAL A 150 -12.38 9.47 -14.61
CA VAL A 150 -11.94 9.12 -16.00
C VAL A 150 -13.04 8.40 -16.79
N VAL A 151 -12.94 8.42 -18.14
CA VAL A 151 -14.11 8.59 -19.02
C VAL A 151 -13.81 8.42 -20.57
N LEU A 152 -14.35 7.71 -21.63
CA LEU A 152 -15.01 6.44 -22.17
C LEU A 152 -16.54 5.94 -22.17
N ASP A 153 -17.55 6.63 -22.71
CA ASP A 153 -18.98 6.25 -22.91
C ASP A 153 -19.25 5.57 -24.26
N GLN A 154 -20.49 5.11 -24.46
CA GLN A 154 -20.88 4.16 -25.49
C GLN A 154 -21.69 4.79 -26.62
N THR A 155 -21.01 5.55 -27.48
CA THR A 155 -21.50 5.89 -28.83
C THR A 155 -20.61 5.29 -29.91
N GLU A 156 -20.49 3.96 -29.93
CA GLU A 156 -20.91 3.13 -31.07
C GLU A 156 -20.72 1.63 -30.81
N SER A 157 -21.52 0.80 -31.48
CA SER A 157 -21.47 -0.66 -31.36
C SER A 157 -20.23 -1.24 -32.06
N HIS A 158 -19.79 -2.43 -31.62
CA HIS A 158 -18.64 -3.20 -32.15
C HIS A 158 -17.23 -2.89 -31.59
N CYS A 159 -17.10 -2.46 -30.33
CA CYS A 159 -16.00 -2.98 -29.52
C CYS A 159 -16.37 -4.38 -29.00
N PRO A 160 -15.60 -5.45 -29.29
CA PRO A 160 -15.77 -6.72 -28.58
C PRO A 160 -15.46 -6.48 -27.10
N VAL A 161 -16.25 -7.11 -26.21
CA VAL A 161 -15.96 -7.10 -24.77
C VAL A 161 -14.53 -7.58 -24.55
N SER A 162 -13.80 -6.91 -23.66
CA SER A 162 -12.45 -7.35 -23.30
C SER A 162 -12.56 -8.62 -22.47
N ASP A 163 -12.60 -9.76 -23.17
CA ASP A 163 -12.31 -11.08 -22.63
C ASP A 163 -10.86 -11.08 -22.14
N ILE A 164 -10.63 -10.50 -20.96
CA ILE A 164 -9.49 -10.83 -20.11
C ILE A 164 -9.73 -12.28 -19.73
N PRO A 165 -9.05 -13.27 -20.34
CA PRO A 165 -9.44 -14.65 -20.14
C PRO A 165 -9.09 -14.98 -18.70
N PHE A 166 -10.07 -15.50 -17.95
CA PHE A 166 -9.81 -16.13 -16.67
C PHE A 166 -9.10 -17.46 -16.97
N LEU A 167 -7.81 -17.37 -17.32
CA LEU A 167 -7.02 -18.43 -17.93
C LEU A 167 -7.16 -19.72 -17.12
N PRO A 168 -7.85 -20.76 -17.62
CA PRO A 168 -7.93 -22.05 -16.96
C PRO A 168 -6.54 -22.66 -17.06
N ARG A 169 -5.73 -22.51 -16.01
CA ARG A 169 -4.34 -22.95 -16.07
C ARG A 169 -4.26 -24.47 -15.98
N SER A 170 -4.04 -25.07 -17.14
CA SER A 170 -3.23 -26.27 -17.28
C SER A 170 -1.98 -26.18 -16.38
N GLY A 171 -1.62 -27.28 -15.72
CA GLY A 171 -0.68 -27.32 -14.59
C GLY A 171 0.80 -27.08 -14.90
N LYS A 172 1.13 -26.13 -15.79
CA LYS A 172 2.49 -25.65 -16.05
C LYS A 172 2.51 -24.13 -16.16
N LEU A 173 3.35 -23.49 -15.37
CA LEU A 173 3.50 -22.02 -15.32
C LEU A 173 4.15 -21.45 -16.57
N PHE A 174 5.15 -22.15 -17.12
CA PHE A 174 5.89 -21.77 -18.31
C PHE A 174 5.83 -22.83 -19.40
N LYS A 175 6.37 -22.50 -20.58
CA LYS A 175 6.29 -23.29 -21.81
C LYS A 175 7.69 -23.49 -22.41
N GLN A 176 7.98 -24.70 -22.87
CA GLN A 176 9.29 -25.05 -23.44
C GLN A 176 9.57 -24.41 -24.81
N SER A 177 8.54 -23.88 -25.49
CA SER A 177 8.64 -23.24 -26.81
C SER A 177 8.39 -21.72 -26.75
N CYS A 178 8.73 -21.06 -25.64
CA CYS A 178 8.45 -19.65 -25.41
C CYS A 178 9.62 -18.93 -24.73
N VAL A 179 9.75 -17.62 -25.00
CA VAL A 179 10.81 -16.76 -24.44
C VAL A 179 10.30 -15.93 -23.26
N TYR A 180 11.12 -15.86 -22.22
CA TYR A 180 10.88 -15.09 -21.00
C TYR A 180 12.03 -14.09 -20.79
N ILE A 181 11.72 -12.79 -20.79
CA ILE A 181 12.72 -11.71 -20.65
C ILE A 181 12.86 -11.36 -19.16
N VAL A 182 14.08 -11.33 -18.62
CA VAL A 182 14.36 -10.99 -17.22
C VAL A 182 15.40 -9.86 -17.13
N THR A 183 14.95 -8.63 -16.86
CA THR A 183 15.86 -7.47 -16.79
C THR A 183 16.39 -7.30 -15.38
N GLY A 184 17.71 -7.24 -15.20
CA GLY A 184 18.37 -7.46 -13.92
C GLY A 184 18.66 -8.95 -13.65
N GLY A 185 18.46 -9.83 -14.63
CA GLY A 185 18.57 -11.29 -14.51
C GLY A 185 19.94 -11.86 -14.11
N LEU A 186 20.95 -11.03 -13.85
CA LEU A 186 22.27 -11.43 -13.38
C LEU A 186 22.47 -11.26 -11.86
N SER A 187 21.50 -10.71 -11.12
CA SER A 187 21.65 -10.54 -9.67
C SER A 187 20.32 -10.55 -8.90
N GLY A 188 20.39 -10.90 -7.61
CA GLY A 188 19.28 -10.83 -6.67
C GLY A 188 17.97 -11.44 -7.19
N LEU A 189 16.87 -10.70 -7.07
CA LEU A 189 15.54 -11.13 -7.53
C LEU A 189 15.52 -11.53 -9.02
N GLY A 190 16.34 -10.90 -9.86
CA GLY A 190 16.40 -11.24 -11.29
C GLY A 190 16.98 -12.63 -11.50
N LEU A 191 18.12 -12.92 -10.86
CA LEU A 191 18.78 -14.23 -10.92
C LEU A 191 17.91 -15.33 -10.33
N GLU A 192 17.23 -15.07 -9.21
CA GLU A 192 16.25 -16.01 -8.64
C GLU A 192 15.02 -16.21 -9.55
N THR A 193 14.64 -15.22 -10.35
CA THR A 193 13.60 -15.38 -11.37
C THR A 193 14.07 -16.24 -12.54
N VAL A 194 15.34 -16.14 -12.96
CA VAL A 194 15.94 -17.03 -13.98
C VAL A 194 15.92 -18.49 -13.48
N LYS A 195 16.33 -18.72 -12.23
CA LYS A 195 16.27 -20.04 -11.58
C LYS A 195 14.84 -20.58 -11.51
N PHE A 196 13.89 -19.74 -11.08
CA PHE A 196 12.48 -20.09 -10.97
C PHE A 196 11.87 -20.49 -12.32
N ILE A 197 12.15 -19.74 -13.39
CA ILE A 197 11.66 -20.05 -14.75
C ILE A 197 12.29 -21.35 -15.27
N ALA A 198 13.60 -21.54 -15.08
CA ALA A 198 14.29 -22.77 -15.48
C ALA A 198 13.73 -24.01 -14.78
N HIS A 199 13.53 -23.94 -13.46
CA HIS A 199 12.96 -25.03 -12.66
C HIS A 199 11.52 -25.37 -13.08
N ASN A 200 10.71 -24.36 -13.45
CA ASN A 200 9.31 -24.51 -13.84
C ASN A 200 9.09 -24.72 -15.36
N ALA A 201 10.06 -25.33 -16.05
CA ALA A 201 9.99 -25.70 -17.48
C ALA A 201 9.72 -24.51 -18.45
N GLY A 202 10.36 -23.37 -18.21
CA GLY A 202 10.50 -22.31 -19.21
C GLY A 202 11.63 -22.65 -20.19
N GLY A 203 11.33 -22.66 -21.50
CA GLY A 203 12.28 -23.13 -22.51
C GLY A 203 13.40 -22.17 -22.87
N CYS A 204 13.11 -20.86 -22.96
CA CYS A 204 14.09 -19.86 -23.35
C CYS A 204 14.03 -18.65 -22.41
N ILE A 205 15.18 -18.24 -21.87
CA ILE A 205 15.31 -17.09 -20.97
C ILE A 205 16.29 -16.08 -21.58
N ALA A 206 15.87 -14.82 -21.67
CA ALA A 206 16.70 -13.71 -22.12
C ALA A 206 16.96 -12.75 -20.95
N THR A 207 18.17 -12.76 -20.39
CA THR A 207 18.56 -11.84 -19.32
C THR A 207 19.05 -10.52 -19.91
N LEU A 208 18.55 -9.39 -19.41
CA LEU A 208 19.02 -8.07 -19.82
C LEU A 208 19.77 -7.40 -18.66
N SER A 209 21.01 -6.99 -18.89
CA SER A 209 21.84 -6.31 -17.89
C SER A 209 22.75 -5.27 -18.53
N ARG A 210 23.26 -4.36 -17.69
CA ARG A 210 24.36 -3.42 -18.02
C ARG A 210 25.71 -3.95 -17.55
N SER A 211 25.73 -4.80 -16.53
CA SER A 211 26.94 -5.45 -16.04
C SER A 211 27.36 -6.60 -16.97
N ALA A 212 28.67 -6.81 -17.09
CA ALA A 212 29.21 -8.05 -17.66
C ALA A 212 28.79 -9.28 -16.82
N LEU A 213 28.90 -10.47 -17.40
CA LEU A 213 28.84 -11.72 -16.62
C LEU A 213 30.16 -11.90 -15.86
N THR A 214 30.08 -12.31 -14.59
CA THR A 214 31.19 -12.97 -13.92
C THR A 214 31.22 -14.45 -14.32
N ASP A 215 32.36 -15.11 -14.21
CA ASP A 215 32.47 -16.54 -14.50
C ASP A 215 31.62 -17.39 -13.56
N GLU A 216 31.34 -16.92 -12.34
CA GLU A 216 30.43 -17.54 -11.37
C GLU A 216 28.99 -17.59 -11.92
N ILE A 217 28.47 -16.45 -12.39
CA ILE A 217 27.11 -16.33 -12.94
C ILE A 217 27.02 -17.11 -14.26
N LYS A 218 28.08 -17.07 -15.08
CA LYS A 218 28.19 -17.87 -16.31
C LYS A 218 28.12 -19.37 -16.02
N PHE A 219 28.90 -19.85 -15.05
CA PHE A 219 28.87 -21.24 -14.60
C PHE A 219 27.49 -21.63 -14.04
N GLU A 220 26.87 -20.77 -13.23
CA GLU A 220 25.51 -21.02 -12.71
C GLU A 220 24.48 -21.13 -13.85
N MET A 221 24.55 -20.26 -14.87
CA MET A 221 23.73 -20.37 -16.09
C MET A 221 24.01 -21.66 -16.86
N GLU A 222 25.27 -22.07 -17.04
CA GLU A 222 25.64 -23.33 -17.68
C GLU A 222 25.16 -24.57 -16.89
N VAL A 223 25.07 -24.49 -15.56
CA VAL A 223 24.46 -25.52 -14.71
C VAL A 223 22.94 -25.55 -14.89
N LEU A 224 22.26 -24.40 -14.89
CA LEU A 224 20.82 -24.32 -15.13
C LEU A 224 20.42 -24.88 -16.51
N GLN A 225 21.14 -24.50 -17.56
CA GLN A 225 20.91 -25.00 -18.93
C GLN A 225 21.06 -26.52 -19.01
N ARG A 226 22.15 -27.08 -18.46
CA ARG A 226 22.36 -28.54 -18.43
C ARG A 226 21.35 -29.30 -17.57
N ARG A 227 20.92 -28.73 -16.44
CA ARG A 227 20.02 -29.40 -15.48
C ARG A 227 18.55 -29.41 -15.90
N TYR A 228 18.09 -28.36 -16.59
CA TYR A 228 16.67 -28.16 -16.91
C TYR A 228 16.34 -28.12 -18.41
N GLY A 229 17.33 -28.21 -19.31
CA GLY A 229 17.10 -28.14 -20.76
C GLY A 229 16.59 -26.78 -21.24
N VAL A 230 16.82 -25.72 -20.45
CA VAL A 230 16.54 -24.33 -20.79
C VAL A 230 17.68 -23.77 -21.64
N THR A 231 17.37 -22.84 -22.55
CA THR A 231 18.37 -21.99 -23.20
C THR A 231 18.40 -20.62 -22.55
N ILE A 232 19.57 -20.18 -22.07
CA ILE A 232 19.75 -18.86 -21.42
C ILE A 232 20.67 -18.00 -22.30
N MET A 233 20.22 -16.79 -22.63
CA MET A 233 20.98 -15.79 -23.37
C MET A 233 21.04 -14.49 -22.57
N ASN A 234 22.24 -13.95 -22.34
CA ASN A 234 22.38 -12.57 -21.85
C ASN A 234 22.56 -11.59 -23.00
N VAL A 235 21.88 -10.45 -22.93
CA VAL A 235 21.91 -9.41 -23.98
C VAL A 235 22.03 -8.02 -23.34
N ASN A 236 22.78 -7.13 -23.99
CA ASN A 236 22.86 -5.72 -23.60
C ASN A 236 21.55 -4.99 -23.99
N VAL A 237 21.14 -4.03 -23.17
CA VAL A 237 19.82 -3.39 -23.22
C VAL A 237 19.54 -2.68 -24.56
N LEU A 238 20.56 -2.07 -25.17
CA LEU A 238 20.40 -1.17 -26.34
C LEU A 238 19.89 -1.83 -27.63
N GLN A 239 20.05 -3.15 -27.80
CA GLN A 239 19.60 -3.90 -28.99
C GLN A 239 18.80 -5.16 -28.63
N ALA A 240 18.41 -5.29 -27.35
CA ALA A 240 17.88 -6.51 -26.74
C ALA A 240 16.82 -7.25 -27.57
N ILE A 241 15.80 -6.54 -28.06
CA ILE A 241 14.60 -7.15 -28.65
C ILE A 241 14.88 -7.73 -30.04
N SER A 242 15.74 -7.10 -30.85
CA SER A 242 16.13 -7.62 -32.16
C SER A 242 16.95 -8.90 -31.99
N MET A 243 17.99 -8.87 -31.14
CA MET A 243 18.83 -10.03 -30.86
C MET A 243 18.05 -11.20 -30.24
N ILE A 244 17.04 -10.92 -29.40
CA ILE A 244 16.10 -11.94 -28.88
C ILE A 244 15.29 -12.55 -30.02
N LYS A 245 14.74 -11.74 -30.93
CA LYS A 245 13.96 -12.23 -32.08
C LYS A 245 14.81 -13.03 -33.06
N GLU A 246 16.05 -12.63 -33.29
CA GLU A 246 17.01 -13.36 -34.13
C GLU A 246 17.38 -14.71 -33.50
N ARG A 247 17.77 -14.72 -32.22
CA ARG A 247 18.19 -15.94 -31.52
C ARG A 247 17.05 -16.94 -31.31
N PHE A 248 15.83 -16.45 -31.14
CA PHE A 248 14.66 -17.26 -30.77
C PHE A 248 13.50 -17.10 -31.76
N HIS A 249 13.80 -17.00 -33.06
CA HIS A 249 12.82 -16.71 -34.13
C HIS A 249 11.58 -17.63 -34.15
N SER A 250 11.72 -18.90 -33.72
CA SER A 250 10.62 -19.87 -33.64
C SER A 250 9.83 -19.84 -32.31
N CYS A 251 10.27 -19.07 -31.31
CA CYS A 251 9.70 -19.09 -29.95
C CYS A 251 9.08 -17.72 -29.60
N PRO A 252 7.73 -17.59 -29.48
CA PRO A 252 7.11 -16.33 -29.11
C PRO A 252 7.51 -15.86 -27.71
N ILE A 253 7.72 -14.56 -27.56
CA ILE A 253 7.91 -13.90 -26.25
C ILE A 253 6.59 -14.00 -25.48
N LYS A 254 6.64 -14.60 -24.28
CA LYS A 254 5.47 -14.84 -23.42
C LYS A 254 5.55 -14.26 -22.02
N GLY A 255 6.74 -13.87 -21.54
CA GLY A 255 6.83 -13.18 -20.27
C GLY A 255 7.90 -12.08 -20.25
N VAL A 256 7.63 -11.06 -19.47
CA VAL A 256 8.60 -10.04 -19.07
C VAL A 256 8.62 -9.98 -17.54
N PHE A 257 9.81 -10.02 -16.96
CA PHE A 257 10.07 -9.87 -15.54
C PHE A 257 11.08 -8.74 -15.34
N HIS A 258 10.62 -7.66 -14.71
CA HIS A 258 11.36 -6.42 -14.59
C HIS A 258 11.85 -6.23 -13.15
N SER A 259 13.08 -6.69 -12.87
CA SER A 259 13.75 -6.60 -11.58
C SER A 259 14.91 -5.59 -11.55
N ALA A 260 15.05 -4.75 -12.58
CA ALA A 260 16.13 -3.78 -12.66
C ALA A 260 15.92 -2.65 -11.64
N ALA A 261 16.93 -2.43 -10.79
CA ALA A 261 16.89 -1.42 -9.74
C ALA A 261 18.30 -0.87 -9.45
N VAL A 262 18.34 0.36 -8.93
CA VAL A 262 19.50 1.00 -8.31
C VAL A 262 18.97 1.70 -7.06
N LEU A 263 19.73 1.68 -5.97
CA LEU A 263 19.45 2.48 -4.76
C LEU A 263 20.37 3.69 -4.71
N HIS A 264 19.87 4.78 -4.14
CA HIS A 264 20.67 5.95 -3.78
C HIS A 264 19.92 6.71 -2.69
N ASP A 265 20.14 6.27 -1.45
CA ASP A 265 19.32 6.64 -0.31
C ASP A 265 19.86 7.93 0.33
N ALA A 266 19.09 9.01 0.29
CA ALA A 266 19.41 10.30 0.89
C ALA A 266 18.15 11.02 1.38
N LEU A 267 18.30 11.94 2.34
CA LEU A 267 17.21 12.82 2.77
C LEU A 267 16.75 13.70 1.60
N ILE A 268 15.48 14.11 1.58
CA ILE A 268 14.88 14.81 0.43
C ILE A 268 15.57 16.15 0.12
N GLU A 269 16.06 16.84 1.15
CA GLU A 269 16.88 18.06 1.06
C GLU A 269 18.25 17.85 0.37
N ASN A 270 18.73 16.60 0.34
CA ASN A 270 20.02 16.18 -0.22
C ASN A 270 19.85 15.36 -1.53
N LEU A 271 18.64 15.34 -2.11
CA LEU A 271 18.35 14.69 -3.40
C LEU A 271 18.22 15.71 -4.52
N ASP A 272 19.27 15.87 -5.33
CA ASP A 272 19.18 16.58 -6.60
C ASP A 272 18.45 15.77 -7.69
N GLU A 273 18.09 16.44 -8.79
CA GLU A 273 17.39 15.83 -9.92
C GLU A 273 18.15 14.65 -10.55
N SER A 274 19.48 14.70 -10.61
CA SER A 274 20.31 13.63 -11.17
C SER A 274 20.28 12.38 -10.29
N LEU A 275 20.34 12.55 -8.96
CA LEU A 275 20.26 11.46 -7.98
C LEU A 275 18.85 10.86 -7.92
N PHE A 276 17.82 11.68 -8.12
CA PHE A 276 16.44 11.22 -8.26
C PHE A 276 16.25 10.41 -9.56
N ARG A 277 16.66 10.97 -10.72
CA ARG A 277 16.60 10.30 -12.03
C ARG A 277 17.40 8.99 -12.07
N LYS A 278 18.56 8.93 -11.42
CA LYS A 278 19.42 7.73 -11.30
C LYS A 278 18.71 6.51 -10.71
N VAL A 279 17.77 6.72 -9.78
CA VAL A 279 16.95 5.66 -9.16
C VAL A 279 15.69 5.38 -9.97
N LEU A 280 15.05 6.42 -10.54
CA LEU A 280 13.85 6.25 -11.37
C LEU A 280 14.13 5.56 -12.71
N GLN A 281 15.16 5.99 -13.45
CA GLN A 281 15.47 5.53 -14.82
C GLN A 281 15.46 3.99 -15.00
N PRO A 282 16.14 3.16 -14.18
CA PRO A 282 16.14 1.72 -14.36
C PRO A 282 14.76 1.07 -14.19
N LYS A 283 13.84 1.68 -13.43
CA LYS A 283 12.48 1.19 -13.18
C LYS A 283 11.46 1.80 -14.15
N VAL A 284 11.37 3.13 -14.17
CA VAL A 284 10.37 3.90 -14.94
C VAL A 284 10.63 3.74 -16.45
N CYS A 285 11.80 4.17 -16.92
CA CYS A 285 12.15 4.05 -18.34
C CYS A 285 12.36 2.58 -18.75
N GLY A 286 12.85 1.74 -17.84
CA GLY A 286 12.95 0.29 -18.05
C GLY A 286 11.59 -0.36 -18.36
N ALA A 287 10.59 -0.16 -17.51
CA ALA A 287 9.25 -0.70 -17.71
C ALA A 287 8.53 -0.11 -18.94
N LEU A 288 8.71 1.18 -19.23
CA LEU A 288 8.17 1.82 -20.44
C LEU A 288 8.79 1.25 -21.72
N ASN A 289 10.12 1.14 -21.78
CA ASN A 289 10.82 0.57 -22.93
C ASN A 289 10.39 -0.89 -23.16
N LEU A 290 10.29 -1.70 -22.09
CA LEU A 290 9.79 -3.07 -22.16
C LEU A 290 8.34 -3.16 -22.63
N HIS A 291 7.49 -2.20 -22.25
CA HIS A 291 6.10 -2.14 -22.70
C HIS A 291 6.00 -1.86 -24.20
N TYR A 292 6.57 -0.76 -24.69
CA TYR A 292 6.55 -0.43 -26.12
C TYR A 292 7.19 -1.54 -26.97
N ALA A 293 8.31 -2.11 -26.50
CA ALA A 293 8.96 -3.26 -27.12
C ALA A 293 8.08 -4.51 -27.24
N THR A 294 7.10 -4.70 -26.35
CA THR A 294 6.28 -5.94 -26.28
C THR A 294 4.79 -5.74 -26.53
N LEU A 295 4.35 -4.54 -26.95
CA LEU A 295 2.94 -4.25 -27.30
C LEU A 295 2.36 -5.24 -28.33
N HIS A 296 3.17 -5.70 -29.27
CA HIS A 296 2.79 -6.65 -30.32
C HIS A 296 2.88 -8.13 -29.89
N ASN A 297 3.26 -8.42 -28.65
CA ASN A 297 3.33 -9.79 -28.12
C ASN A 297 2.13 -10.06 -27.21
N LYS A 298 1.38 -11.13 -27.48
CA LYS A 298 0.34 -11.63 -26.56
C LYS A 298 0.99 -12.32 -25.35
N LEU A 299 1.55 -11.52 -24.44
CA LEU A 299 2.23 -11.97 -23.23
C LEU A 299 1.26 -12.71 -22.30
N ASP A 300 1.74 -13.80 -21.70
CA ASP A 300 1.09 -14.47 -20.59
C ASP A 300 1.45 -13.78 -19.25
N PHE A 301 2.61 -13.09 -19.19
CA PHE A 301 3.12 -12.37 -18.02
C PHE A 301 3.78 -11.02 -18.38
N PHE A 302 3.54 -9.99 -17.57
CA PHE A 302 4.38 -8.78 -17.52
C PHE A 302 4.46 -8.35 -16.07
N VAL A 303 5.57 -8.62 -15.40
CA VAL A 303 5.73 -8.53 -13.96
C VAL A 303 6.78 -7.49 -13.63
N CYS A 304 6.43 -6.52 -12.79
CA CYS A 304 7.36 -5.52 -12.27
C CYS A 304 7.63 -5.79 -10.79
N TYR A 305 8.91 -5.87 -10.41
CA TYR A 305 9.29 -5.97 -9.01
C TYR A 305 9.41 -4.58 -8.42
N SER A 306 8.36 -4.23 -7.70
CA SER A 306 8.24 -3.04 -6.88
C SER A 306 8.71 -3.34 -5.46
N SER A 307 8.46 -2.44 -4.51
CA SER A 307 8.85 -2.62 -3.11
C SER A 307 7.79 -2.08 -2.15
N ILE A 308 7.83 -2.55 -0.91
CA ILE A 308 6.98 -2.11 0.22
C ILE A 308 7.09 -0.59 0.50
N SER A 309 8.23 0.01 0.15
CA SER A 309 8.50 1.45 0.28
C SER A 309 7.55 2.33 -0.55
N SER A 310 6.90 1.80 -1.58
CA SER A 310 5.86 2.48 -2.37
C SER A 310 4.64 2.93 -1.57
N PHE A 311 4.30 2.25 -0.46
CA PHE A 311 3.07 2.50 0.30
C PHE A 311 3.30 2.76 1.79
N ILE A 312 4.30 2.14 2.42
CA ILE A 312 4.75 2.48 3.79
C ILE A 312 5.67 3.71 3.77
N GLY A 313 6.39 3.93 2.66
CA GLY A 313 7.58 4.77 2.66
C GLY A 313 8.74 4.12 3.40
N ASN A 314 9.90 4.76 3.33
CA ASN A 314 11.00 4.55 4.27
C ASN A 314 11.80 5.86 4.35
N ALA A 315 12.51 6.08 5.45
CA ALA A 315 13.43 7.21 5.58
C ALA A 315 14.50 7.12 4.46
N SER A 316 14.96 8.29 4.02
CA SER A 316 15.94 8.50 2.93
C SER A 316 15.66 7.79 1.58
N GLN A 317 14.48 7.23 1.36
CA GLN A 317 14.14 6.46 0.14
C GLN A 317 13.00 7.08 -0.69
N CYS A 318 12.89 8.41 -0.73
CA CYS A 318 11.84 9.12 -1.48
C CYS A 318 11.87 8.79 -2.99
N ASN A 319 13.05 8.86 -3.60
CA ASN A 319 13.28 8.50 -5.00
C ASN A 319 12.93 7.02 -5.29
N TYR A 320 13.29 6.11 -4.41
CA TYR A 320 13.00 4.68 -4.54
C TYR A 320 11.51 4.38 -4.34
N ALA A 321 10.85 5.01 -3.38
CA ALA A 321 9.40 4.92 -3.19
C ALA A 321 8.66 5.38 -4.47
N ALA A 322 8.97 6.58 -4.99
CA ALA A 322 8.37 7.11 -6.21
C ALA A 322 8.59 6.19 -7.43
N ALA A 323 9.81 5.68 -7.62
CA ALA A 323 10.13 4.74 -8.70
C ALA A 323 9.34 3.41 -8.61
N ASN A 324 8.98 2.97 -7.41
CA ASN A 324 8.18 1.78 -7.16
C ASN A 324 6.67 2.06 -7.32
N SER A 325 6.16 3.17 -6.78
CA SER A 325 4.75 3.60 -6.96
C SER A 325 4.39 3.84 -8.43
N PHE A 326 5.37 4.23 -9.28
CA PHE A 326 5.19 4.24 -10.73
C PHE A 326 4.93 2.84 -11.29
N LEU A 327 5.74 1.83 -10.92
CA LEU A 327 5.59 0.45 -11.42
C LEU A 327 4.23 -0.16 -11.04
N ASP A 328 3.77 0.15 -9.84
CA ASP A 328 2.45 -0.25 -9.33
C ASP A 328 1.33 0.33 -10.21
N SER A 329 1.29 1.66 -10.33
CA SER A 329 0.32 2.38 -11.17
C SER A 329 0.39 1.96 -12.63
N PHE A 330 1.59 1.69 -13.14
CA PHE A 330 1.83 1.26 -14.51
C PHE A 330 1.27 -0.14 -14.81
N CYS A 331 1.29 -1.04 -13.82
CA CYS A 331 0.72 -2.37 -13.96
C CYS A 331 -0.82 -2.34 -13.95
N HIS A 332 -1.45 -1.44 -13.18
CA HIS A 332 -2.89 -1.13 -13.31
C HIS A 332 -3.23 -0.49 -14.66
N TYR A 333 -2.42 0.47 -15.15
CA TYR A 333 -2.56 1.07 -16.49
C TYR A 333 -2.55 0.01 -17.58
N ARG A 334 -1.56 -0.91 -17.59
CA ARG A 334 -1.49 -2.01 -18.57
C ARG A 334 -2.73 -2.91 -18.53
N ARG A 335 -3.26 -3.22 -17.34
CA ARG A 335 -4.50 -4.02 -17.20
C ARG A 335 -5.74 -3.30 -17.73
N ASN A 336 -5.82 -1.98 -17.58
CA ASN A 336 -6.88 -1.15 -18.15
C ASN A 336 -6.82 -1.07 -19.69
N LEU A 337 -5.72 -1.54 -20.32
CA LEU A 337 -5.60 -1.75 -21.77
C LEU A 337 -5.81 -3.23 -22.18
N GLY A 338 -6.30 -4.09 -21.27
CA GLY A 338 -6.42 -5.54 -21.50
C GLY A 338 -5.09 -6.30 -21.57
N LEU A 339 -3.95 -5.63 -21.31
CA LEU A 339 -2.62 -6.25 -21.35
C LEU A 339 -2.27 -6.93 -20.03
N ALA A 340 -1.43 -7.96 -20.09
CA ALA A 340 -0.78 -8.50 -18.89
C ALA A 340 -0.02 -7.40 -18.14
N GLY A 341 -0.10 -7.39 -16.81
CA GLY A 341 0.54 -6.42 -15.92
C GLY A 341 0.39 -6.84 -14.46
N GLN A 342 1.48 -6.94 -13.72
CA GLN A 342 1.47 -7.32 -12.31
C GLN A 342 2.63 -6.64 -11.59
N SER A 343 2.34 -5.82 -10.59
CA SER A 343 3.36 -5.38 -9.66
C SER A 343 3.45 -6.32 -8.45
N ILE A 344 4.66 -6.64 -8.01
CA ILE A 344 4.90 -7.33 -6.75
C ILE A 344 5.73 -6.40 -5.86
N ASN A 345 5.13 -5.89 -4.79
CA ASN A 345 5.74 -5.04 -3.79
C ASN A 345 6.49 -5.91 -2.77
N TRP A 346 7.78 -6.12 -2.97
CA TRP A 346 8.61 -6.92 -2.07
C TRP A 346 9.02 -6.14 -0.81
N GLY A 347 8.87 -6.78 0.35
CA GLY A 347 9.51 -6.41 1.61
C GLY A 347 11.01 -6.73 1.64
N PRO A 348 11.64 -6.74 2.83
CA PRO A 348 13.07 -7.02 2.98
C PRO A 348 13.42 -8.46 2.58
N LEU A 349 14.48 -8.64 1.79
CA LEU A 349 14.92 -9.94 1.26
C LEU A 349 16.39 -10.19 1.62
N ASN A 350 16.76 -11.43 1.94
CA ASN A 350 18.14 -11.82 2.21
C ASN A 350 18.97 -12.04 0.91
N LEU A 351 18.86 -11.11 -0.05
CA LEU A 351 19.47 -11.20 -1.37
C LEU A 351 19.55 -9.84 -2.07
N GLY A 352 20.51 -9.69 -2.99
CA GLY A 352 20.65 -8.50 -3.83
C GLY A 352 20.91 -7.23 -3.02
N LEU A 353 19.96 -6.27 -3.05
CA LEU A 353 20.15 -4.92 -2.50
C LEU A 353 20.42 -4.85 -0.99
N LEU A 354 20.03 -5.89 -0.24
CA LEU A 354 20.19 -5.99 1.22
C LEU A 354 21.16 -7.10 1.66
N LEU A 355 21.81 -7.80 0.72
CA LEU A 355 22.80 -8.84 1.04
C LEU A 355 24.01 -8.21 1.75
N ASN A 356 24.48 -8.86 2.82
CA ASN A 356 25.61 -8.42 3.66
C ASN A 356 25.44 -6.99 4.23
N LYS A 357 24.21 -6.63 4.65
CA LYS A 357 23.86 -5.33 5.26
C LYS A 357 23.19 -5.49 6.61
N ASP A 358 23.80 -6.27 7.48
CA ASP A 358 23.21 -6.83 8.71
C ASP A 358 22.63 -5.74 9.63
N ASN A 359 23.32 -4.60 9.79
CA ASN A 359 22.83 -3.45 10.56
C ASN A 359 21.51 -2.88 10.00
N PHE A 360 21.35 -2.87 8.67
CA PHE A 360 20.14 -2.38 8.01
C PHE A 360 19.03 -3.45 8.00
N GLN A 361 19.39 -4.74 7.95
CA GLN A 361 18.45 -5.84 8.18
C GLN A 361 17.84 -5.74 9.58
N GLN A 362 18.68 -5.66 10.63
CA GLN A 362 18.23 -5.50 12.03
C GLN A 362 17.35 -4.25 12.25
N PHE A 363 17.66 -3.14 11.56
CA PHE A 363 16.84 -1.92 11.61
C PHE A 363 15.44 -2.09 11.00
N LEU A 364 15.32 -2.83 9.89
CA LEU A 364 14.02 -3.16 9.30
C LEU A 364 13.22 -4.12 10.19
N GLU A 365 13.91 -5.05 10.86
CA GLU A 365 13.28 -6.00 11.79
C GLU A 365 12.79 -5.34 13.08
N ALA A 366 13.54 -4.37 13.61
CA ALA A 366 13.09 -3.50 14.69
C ALA A 366 11.80 -2.74 14.30
N LYS A 367 11.67 -2.30 13.04
CA LYS A 367 10.43 -1.71 12.48
C LYS A 367 9.33 -2.74 12.15
N GLY A 368 9.53 -4.02 12.44
CA GLY A 368 8.55 -5.08 12.20
C GLY A 368 8.46 -5.58 10.75
N MET A 369 9.40 -5.22 9.89
CA MET A 369 9.52 -5.78 8.53
C MET A 369 10.61 -6.85 8.54
N MET A 370 10.21 -8.12 8.60
CA MET A 370 11.13 -9.26 8.72
C MET A 370 11.84 -9.53 7.39
N VAL A 371 13.10 -9.94 7.45
CA VAL A 371 13.82 -10.41 6.26
C VAL A 371 13.25 -11.75 5.79
N MET A 372 13.18 -11.94 4.46
CA MET A 372 12.67 -13.14 3.81
C MET A 372 13.74 -13.84 2.98
N ASP A 373 13.83 -15.16 3.13
CA ASP A 373 14.80 -16.01 2.45
C ASP A 373 14.39 -16.38 1.02
N VAL A 374 15.38 -16.79 0.21
CA VAL A 374 15.22 -17.18 -1.20
C VAL A 374 14.10 -18.21 -1.41
N CYS A 375 14.03 -19.24 -0.56
CA CYS A 375 13.00 -20.29 -0.66
C CYS A 375 11.57 -19.74 -0.48
N TYR A 376 11.40 -18.73 0.38
CA TYR A 376 10.12 -18.06 0.56
C TYR A 376 9.78 -17.18 -0.66
N VAL A 377 10.76 -16.45 -1.20
CA VAL A 377 10.61 -15.62 -2.41
C VAL A 377 10.14 -16.45 -3.60
N GLN A 378 10.73 -17.62 -3.84
CA GLN A 378 10.33 -18.49 -4.97
C GLN A 378 8.87 -18.98 -4.83
N LYS A 379 8.45 -19.43 -3.64
CA LYS A 379 7.07 -19.86 -3.38
C LYS A 379 6.05 -18.70 -3.42
N ALA A 380 6.46 -17.51 -2.95
CA ALA A 380 5.64 -16.32 -3.02
C ALA A 380 5.48 -15.81 -4.46
N LEU A 381 6.52 -15.90 -5.28
CA LEU A 381 6.48 -15.60 -6.71
C LEU A 381 5.51 -16.55 -7.43
N GLU A 382 5.61 -17.86 -7.21
CA GLU A 382 4.65 -18.85 -7.73
C GLU A 382 3.21 -18.46 -7.40
N THR A 383 2.94 -18.23 -6.12
CA THR A 383 1.61 -17.83 -5.62
C THR A 383 1.12 -16.54 -6.30
N CYS A 384 1.99 -15.52 -6.41
CA CYS A 384 1.67 -14.26 -7.08
C CYS A 384 1.31 -14.46 -8.56
N LEU A 385 2.08 -15.29 -9.27
CA LEU A 385 1.89 -15.59 -10.69
C LEU A 385 0.62 -16.40 -10.95
N VAL A 386 0.24 -17.31 -10.03
CA VAL A 386 -1.02 -18.06 -10.06
C VAL A 386 -2.21 -17.16 -9.77
N MET A 387 -2.18 -16.37 -8.70
CA MET A 387 -3.25 -15.45 -8.31
C MET A 387 -3.46 -14.30 -9.33
N ASN A 388 -2.42 -13.97 -10.12
CA ASN A 388 -2.47 -13.07 -11.29
C ASN A 388 -3.12 -11.68 -11.02
N ARG A 389 -3.12 -11.21 -9.77
CA ARG A 389 -3.65 -9.90 -9.37
C ARG A 389 -2.79 -8.77 -9.97
N PRO A 390 -3.34 -7.58 -10.22
CA PRO A 390 -2.60 -6.45 -10.83
C PRO A 390 -1.51 -5.88 -9.92
N GLN A 391 -1.66 -5.99 -8.61
CA GLN A 391 -0.69 -5.60 -7.59
C GLN A 391 -0.80 -6.52 -6.38
N GLN A 392 0.32 -6.95 -5.80
CA GLN A 392 0.39 -7.79 -4.60
C GLN A 392 1.56 -7.36 -3.71
N VAL A 393 1.34 -7.33 -2.39
CA VAL A 393 2.40 -7.09 -1.41
C VAL A 393 2.87 -8.42 -0.85
N ILE A 394 4.18 -8.65 -0.82
CA ILE A 394 4.80 -9.79 -0.16
C ILE A 394 5.79 -9.25 0.86
N CYS A 395 5.44 -9.35 2.15
CA CYS A 395 6.32 -9.06 3.27
C CYS A 395 5.93 -9.93 4.46
N LYS A 396 6.94 -10.46 5.16
CA LYS A 396 6.78 -11.09 6.48
C LYS A 396 6.80 -9.97 7.52
N PHE A 397 5.77 -9.87 8.35
CA PHE A 397 5.68 -8.84 9.39
C PHE A 397 5.88 -9.44 10.79
N ASN A 398 6.42 -8.66 11.70
CA ASN A 398 6.18 -8.81 13.13
C ASN A 398 5.19 -7.70 13.51
N PHE A 399 3.94 -8.07 13.77
CA PHE A 399 2.87 -7.10 14.00
C PHE A 399 3.01 -6.34 15.33
N LYS A 400 3.63 -6.91 16.38
CA LYS A 400 3.98 -6.20 17.63
C LYS A 400 4.91 -5.03 17.32
N ASN A 401 6.03 -5.30 16.65
CA ASN A 401 7.01 -4.29 16.26
C ASN A 401 6.43 -3.26 15.27
N LEU A 402 5.67 -3.72 14.27
CA LEU A 402 5.05 -2.84 13.26
C LEU A 402 4.08 -1.85 13.91
N HIS A 403 3.25 -2.32 14.83
CA HIS A 403 2.32 -1.47 15.58
C HIS A 403 3.07 -0.43 16.44
N ILE A 404 4.06 -0.88 17.22
CA ILE A 404 4.82 -0.04 18.16
C ILE A 404 5.67 1.02 17.43
N HIS A 405 6.26 0.71 16.28
CA HIS A 405 7.23 1.60 15.63
C HIS A 405 6.74 2.30 14.35
N VAL A 406 5.96 1.63 13.49
CA VAL A 406 5.54 2.20 12.18
C VAL A 406 4.15 2.81 12.25
N LEU A 407 3.20 2.13 12.91
CA LEU A 407 1.81 2.61 12.99
C LEU A 407 1.61 3.64 14.10
N SER A 408 2.42 3.64 15.16
CA SER A 408 2.43 4.73 16.15
C SER A 408 2.76 6.08 15.51
N GLN A 409 3.84 6.13 14.72
CA GLN A 409 4.42 7.34 14.13
C GLN A 409 3.59 7.93 12.96
N ASN A 410 2.72 7.15 12.31
CA ASN A 410 1.97 7.62 11.14
C ASN A 410 0.49 7.19 11.20
N ALA A 411 -0.40 8.16 11.46
CA ALA A 411 -1.84 7.92 11.57
C ALA A 411 -2.47 7.37 10.28
N SER A 412 -2.01 7.80 9.10
CA SER A 412 -2.52 7.31 7.81
C SER A 412 -2.10 5.87 7.51
N LEU A 413 -0.92 5.44 7.97
CA LEU A 413 -0.52 4.03 7.91
C LEU A 413 -1.29 3.20 8.93
N ARG A 414 -1.49 3.73 10.15
CA ARG A 414 -2.31 3.10 11.20
C ARG A 414 -3.73 2.82 10.73
N GLU A 415 -4.40 3.79 10.11
CA GLU A 415 -5.76 3.63 9.57
C GLU A 415 -5.81 2.64 8.40
N ARG A 416 -4.80 2.63 7.52
CA ARG A 416 -4.75 1.70 6.37
C ARG A 416 -4.37 0.27 6.73
N LEU A 417 -3.71 0.05 7.87
CA LEU A 417 -3.21 -1.26 8.29
C LEU A 417 -3.85 -1.79 9.59
N SER A 418 -4.71 -1.02 10.26
CA SER A 418 -5.39 -1.44 11.51
C SER A 418 -6.11 -2.77 11.35
N ALA A 419 -6.91 -2.95 10.28
CA ALA A 419 -7.65 -4.18 10.04
C ALA A 419 -6.77 -5.43 9.87
N LEU A 420 -5.54 -5.28 9.37
CA LEU A 420 -4.55 -6.38 9.30
C LEU A 420 -3.98 -6.68 10.69
N VAL A 421 -3.58 -5.65 11.42
CA VAL A 421 -2.98 -5.79 12.76
C VAL A 421 -3.99 -6.30 13.79
N GLU A 422 -5.23 -5.80 13.78
CA GLU A 422 -6.31 -6.22 14.68
C GLU A 422 -6.81 -7.65 14.43
N MET A 423 -6.58 -8.19 13.23
CA MET A 423 -6.88 -9.60 12.93
C MET A 423 -5.84 -10.49 13.62
N GLU A 424 -4.55 -10.26 13.33
CA GLU A 424 -3.44 -11.03 13.88
C GLU A 424 -3.30 -10.89 15.41
N PHE A 425 -3.56 -9.71 15.99
CA PHE A 425 -3.53 -9.52 17.44
C PHE A 425 -4.65 -10.26 18.18
N LYS A 426 -5.80 -10.54 17.54
CA LYS A 426 -6.84 -11.38 18.15
C LYS A 426 -6.38 -12.83 18.24
N ASP A 427 -5.69 -13.32 17.22
CA ASP A 427 -5.13 -14.68 17.22
C ASP A 427 -3.94 -14.80 18.18
N TYR A 428 -3.13 -13.75 18.36
CA TYR A 428 -2.05 -13.72 19.36
C TYR A 428 -2.55 -13.68 20.81
N LEU A 429 -3.53 -12.81 21.12
CA LEU A 429 -4.05 -12.64 22.49
C LEU A 429 -4.77 -13.88 23.04
N ASN A 430 -5.19 -14.80 22.16
CA ASN A 430 -5.79 -16.08 22.55
C ASN A 430 -4.75 -17.17 22.89
N ASN A 431 -3.45 -16.96 22.65
CA ASN A 431 -2.44 -18.04 22.63
C ASN A 431 -1.20 -17.85 23.55
N GLU A 432 -0.97 -16.68 24.16
CA GLU A 432 0.19 -16.51 25.08
C GLU A 432 -0.14 -16.79 26.57
N PRO A 433 0.68 -17.59 27.28
CA PRO A 433 0.68 -17.65 28.74
C PRO A 433 1.19 -16.33 29.35
N ARG A 434 0.52 -15.82 30.38
CA ARG A 434 0.91 -14.57 31.06
C ARG A 434 2.22 -14.72 31.84
N VAL A 435 3.32 -14.22 31.29
CA VAL A 435 4.61 -14.07 31.99
C VAL A 435 4.62 -12.75 32.79
N GLN A 436 5.12 -12.79 34.02
CA GLN A 436 5.24 -11.62 34.90
C GLN A 436 6.60 -10.94 34.72
N HIS A 437 6.62 -9.65 34.39
CA HIS A 437 7.86 -8.86 34.33
C HIS A 437 8.07 -8.10 35.64
N LEU A 438 9.08 -8.52 36.43
CA LEU A 438 9.59 -7.78 37.59
C LEU A 438 10.98 -7.20 37.29
N SER A 439 11.01 -5.98 36.78
CA SER A 439 12.15 -5.06 36.93
C SER A 439 11.71 -3.62 36.69
N SER A 440 12.26 -2.66 37.44
CA SER A 440 11.99 -1.24 37.18
C SER A 440 12.50 -0.83 35.79
N PRO A 441 11.70 -0.12 34.96
CA PRO A 441 12.17 0.40 33.68
C PRO A 441 13.43 1.27 33.82
N HIS A 442 13.56 1.98 34.94
CA HIS A 442 14.68 2.87 35.24
C HIS A 442 16.02 2.11 35.30
N GLU A 443 16.07 0.99 36.02
CA GLU A 443 17.26 0.15 36.12
C GLU A 443 17.63 -0.49 34.78
N SER A 444 16.63 -0.94 34.01
CA SER A 444 16.88 -1.49 32.68
C SER A 444 17.53 -0.46 31.74
N VAL A 445 17.10 0.81 31.79
CA VAL A 445 17.74 1.89 31.01
C VAL A 445 19.14 2.21 31.54
N ARG A 446 19.34 2.39 32.86
CA ARG A 446 20.65 2.73 33.45
C ARG A 446 21.73 1.70 33.08
N ARG A 447 21.39 0.40 33.14
CA ARG A 447 22.29 -0.68 32.70
C ARG A 447 22.59 -0.62 31.20
N ILE A 448 21.63 -0.31 30.34
CA ILE A 448 21.86 -0.20 28.89
C ILE A 448 22.77 0.99 28.54
N VAL A 449 22.63 2.12 29.26
CA VAL A 449 23.50 3.29 29.09
C VAL A 449 24.92 2.97 29.53
N SER A 450 25.09 2.28 30.68
CA SER A 450 26.39 1.77 31.14
C SER A 450 27.01 0.80 30.13
N ASP A 451 26.23 -0.17 29.59
CA ASP A 451 26.65 -1.11 28.52
C ASP A 451 27.05 -0.43 27.19
N ILE A 452 26.95 0.90 27.04
CA ILE A 452 27.24 1.65 25.81
C ILE A 452 28.28 2.75 26.03
N SER A 453 28.17 3.51 27.12
CA SER A 453 29.16 4.53 27.52
C SER A 453 30.43 3.91 28.12
N ASN A 454 30.38 2.65 28.55
CA ASN A 454 31.46 1.94 29.24
C ASN A 454 31.84 2.59 30.60
N VAL A 455 30.92 3.38 31.17
CA VAL A 455 30.94 4.01 32.50
C VAL A 455 30.18 3.10 33.48
N SER A 456 30.56 3.05 34.76
CA SER A 456 29.85 2.19 35.73
C SER A 456 28.44 2.70 36.04
N VAL A 457 27.55 1.79 36.48
CA VAL A 457 26.15 2.13 36.77
C VAL A 457 26.02 3.17 37.90
N ASP A 458 26.98 3.17 38.83
CA ASP A 458 27.03 4.04 40.01
C ASP A 458 27.63 5.44 39.72
N GLU A 459 28.30 5.61 38.56
CA GLU A 459 28.82 6.89 38.07
C GLU A 459 27.84 7.63 37.14
N LEU A 460 26.72 7.00 36.78
CA LEU A 460 25.68 7.62 35.94
C LEU A 460 24.73 8.45 36.80
N ASP A 461 24.88 9.78 36.73
CA ASP A 461 23.91 10.75 37.28
C ASP A 461 22.73 10.97 36.32
N ASP A 462 21.51 11.07 36.85
CA ASP A 462 20.27 11.09 36.06
C ASP A 462 20.01 12.43 35.34
N ASP A 463 20.61 13.53 35.80
CA ASP A 463 20.60 14.83 35.12
C ASP A 463 21.69 14.94 34.02
N SER A 464 22.49 13.89 33.78
CA SER A 464 23.55 13.88 32.76
C SER A 464 23.00 13.88 31.33
N THR A 465 23.39 14.87 30.52
CA THR A 465 23.09 14.85 29.08
C THR A 465 23.82 13.69 28.38
N LEU A 466 23.11 12.94 27.52
CA LEU A 466 23.68 11.79 26.80
C LEU A 466 24.92 12.16 25.97
N CYS A 467 24.95 13.36 25.39
CA CYS A 467 26.11 13.86 24.66
C CYS A 467 27.33 14.14 25.57
N GLY A 468 27.10 14.53 26.84
CA GLY A 468 28.15 14.63 27.85
C GLY A 468 28.75 13.27 28.25
N LEU A 469 27.97 12.20 28.13
CA LEU A 469 28.42 10.80 28.29
C LEU A 469 29.08 10.22 27.02
N GLY A 470 29.46 11.07 26.05
CA GLY A 470 30.13 10.65 24.81
C GLY A 470 29.22 9.93 23.79
N ILE A 471 27.90 9.92 24.00
CA ILE A 471 26.97 9.20 23.12
C ILE A 471 26.72 10.03 21.86
N ASP A 472 27.41 9.67 20.78
CA ASP A 472 27.23 10.24 19.44
C ASP A 472 25.95 9.75 18.73
N SER A 473 25.74 10.16 17.48
CA SER A 473 24.55 9.78 16.70
C SER A 473 24.45 8.27 16.38
N MET A 474 25.57 7.54 16.32
CA MET A 474 25.59 6.08 16.11
C MET A 474 25.37 5.32 17.42
N LEU A 475 25.96 5.81 18.51
CA LEU A 475 25.76 5.26 19.85
C LEU A 475 24.33 5.53 20.35
N ALA A 476 23.72 6.67 20.02
CA ALA A 476 22.31 6.95 20.27
C ALA A 476 21.38 5.98 19.53
N MET A 477 21.69 5.65 18.26
CA MET A 477 20.97 4.63 17.50
C MET A 477 21.16 3.22 18.12
N THR A 478 22.34 2.93 18.66
CA THR A 478 22.64 1.67 19.37
C THR A 478 21.91 1.58 20.71
N LEU A 479 21.78 2.70 21.44
CA LEU A 479 21.01 2.84 22.67
C LEU A 479 19.51 2.60 22.42
N GLN A 480 18.94 3.24 21.39
CA GLN A 480 17.58 2.98 20.93
C GLN A 480 17.35 1.50 20.60
N ASN A 481 18.30 0.86 19.90
CA ASN A 481 18.23 -0.57 19.56
C ASN A 481 18.31 -1.49 20.79
N LYS A 482 19.17 -1.21 21.78
CA LYS A 482 19.26 -2.01 23.02
C LYS A 482 18.01 -1.83 23.92
N ILE A 483 17.46 -0.61 24.01
CA ILE A 483 16.20 -0.34 24.75
C ILE A 483 15.04 -1.10 24.10
N SER A 484 14.90 -1.04 22.78
CA SER A 484 13.82 -1.72 22.04
C SER A 484 13.88 -3.25 22.19
N LYS A 485 15.07 -3.85 22.44
CA LYS A 485 15.23 -5.28 22.72
C LYS A 485 14.86 -5.71 24.15
N LYS A 486 14.73 -4.79 25.11
CA LYS A 486 14.44 -5.07 26.53
C LYS A 486 12.99 -4.73 26.96
N GLN A 487 12.16 -4.19 26.06
CA GLN A 487 10.72 -3.96 26.27
C GLN A 487 9.84 -5.08 25.65
N VAL A 488 10.40 -6.27 25.44
CA VAL A 488 9.70 -7.43 24.87
C VAL A 488 8.82 -8.09 25.92
#